data_AF-R6Q9V0-F1
#
_entry.id   AF-R6Q9V0-F1
#
_cell.length_a   1.000
_cell.length_b   1.000
_cell.length_c   1.000
_cell.angle_alpha   90.00
_cell.angle_beta   90.00
_cell.angle_gamma   90.00
#
_symmetry.space_group_name_H-M   'P 1'
#
loop_
_entity.id
_entity.type
_entity.pdbx_description
1 polymer ?
#
loop_
_entity_poly.entity_id
_entity_poly.type
_entity_poly.pdbx_seq_one_letter_code
_entity_poly.pdbx_strand_id
1 'polypeptide(L)'
;MKKTITLTFLCIILLFSGCANNMTNKYNDKLLSDTEYVKSHILGVWSSSDGEIVEFYSNGIVVNYTPVKEQDIANIMDDVMSDGGSYSVESELKSIGYSGYTIPEPDSYTDEELQSYTNYAQNSQNIGITLKYNFWGVIEDKYISHEFQNEDTLIIGGKTTLTRMKNDEPTIDDNISGLYINEEDNNLGIRIIKPKSGGQSYFDWVDINKNLELYGECEIDKEKITLKNTDSDDFVFRRNEKNLTEIGSDTLPGSNMTYKKISNLGYMNSLKGTN
;
A
#
# COMPACT_ATOMS: atom_id res chain seq x y z
N MET A 1 52.71 -57.48 -4.75
CA MET A 1 51.39 -57.03 -4.24
C MET A 1 51.46 -55.54 -3.96
N LYS A 2 51.03 -54.71 -4.91
CA LYS A 2 51.03 -53.24 -4.82
C LYS A 2 49.80 -52.72 -5.57
N LYS A 3 49.15 -51.71 -5.00
CA LYS A 3 48.07 -50.85 -5.54
C LYS A 3 46.64 -51.39 -5.47
N THR A 4 46.05 -51.36 -4.27
CA THR A 4 44.59 -51.41 -4.07
C THR A 4 44.12 -50.36 -3.06
N ILE A 5 44.61 -49.12 -3.18
CA ILE A 5 44.16 -47.99 -2.33
C ILE A 5 44.02 -46.71 -3.19
N THR A 6 43.51 -46.83 -4.42
CA THR A 6 43.29 -45.66 -5.29
C THR A 6 41.88 -45.57 -5.86
N LEU A 7 40.99 -46.53 -5.57
CA LEU A 7 39.62 -46.50 -6.09
C LEU A 7 38.59 -45.98 -5.07
N THR A 8 38.80 -46.22 -3.77
CA THR A 8 37.84 -45.77 -2.74
C THR A 8 37.88 -44.26 -2.50
N PHE A 9 39.04 -43.62 -2.65
CA PHE A 9 39.17 -42.16 -2.52
C PHE A 9 38.61 -41.40 -3.74
N LEU A 10 38.60 -42.03 -4.93
CA LEU A 10 38.00 -41.45 -6.13
C LEU A 10 36.47 -41.49 -6.08
N CYS A 11 35.87 -42.52 -5.46
CA CYS A 11 34.42 -42.59 -5.24
C CYS A 11 33.93 -41.59 -4.19
N ILE A 12 34.72 -41.27 -3.16
CA ILE A 12 34.32 -40.26 -2.16
C ILE A 12 34.37 -38.85 -2.77
N ILE A 13 35.34 -38.54 -3.63
CA ILE A 13 35.35 -37.25 -4.35
C ILE A 13 34.19 -37.18 -5.36
N LEU A 14 33.80 -38.28 -6.00
CA LEU A 14 32.63 -38.31 -6.90
C LEU A 14 31.29 -38.25 -6.15
N LEU A 15 31.22 -38.70 -4.90
CA LEU A 15 30.03 -38.54 -4.04
C LEU A 15 29.91 -37.12 -3.45
N PHE A 16 31.02 -36.40 -3.26
CA PHE A 16 30.99 -34.98 -2.88
C PHE A 16 30.96 -34.00 -4.06
N SER A 17 31.39 -34.40 -5.26
CA SER A 17 31.19 -33.60 -6.48
C SER A 17 29.81 -33.80 -7.09
N GLY A 18 29.11 -34.88 -6.74
CA GLY A 18 27.69 -35.09 -7.07
C GLY A 18 26.73 -34.17 -6.32
N CYS A 19 27.17 -33.50 -5.25
CA CYS A 19 26.37 -32.53 -4.50
C CYS A 19 26.66 -31.07 -4.88
N ALA A 20 27.71 -30.81 -5.67
CA ALA A 20 28.07 -29.47 -6.14
C ALA A 20 27.51 -29.15 -7.55
N ASN A 21 26.98 -30.14 -8.26
CA ASN A 21 26.54 -30.03 -9.65
C ASN A 21 25.05 -29.69 -9.83
N ASN A 22 24.42 -29.09 -8.81
CA ASN A 22 23.14 -28.38 -8.96
C ASN A 22 23.28 -26.88 -8.70
N MET A 23 24.46 -26.30 -8.96
CA MET A 23 24.51 -24.93 -9.43
C MET A 23 23.54 -24.85 -10.63
N THR A 24 22.53 -23.97 -10.59
CA THR A 24 21.59 -23.67 -11.69
C THR A 24 20.24 -24.42 -11.75
N ASN A 25 19.52 -24.62 -10.64
CA ASN A 25 18.19 -24.01 -10.65
C ASN A 25 18.44 -22.60 -10.10
N LYS A 26 18.55 -21.62 -11.00
CA LYS A 26 18.99 -20.24 -10.67
C LYS A 26 18.12 -19.59 -9.57
N TYR A 27 16.96 -20.18 -9.30
CA TYR A 27 16.00 -19.80 -8.29
C TYR A 27 15.67 -21.05 -7.47
N ASN A 28 15.58 -20.94 -6.15
CA ASN A 28 15.03 -22.01 -5.33
C ASN A 28 13.57 -22.23 -5.76
N ASP A 29 13.17 -23.45 -6.11
CA ASP A 29 11.79 -23.75 -6.56
C ASP A 29 10.73 -23.24 -5.57
N LYS A 30 11.07 -23.19 -4.28
CA LYS A 30 10.23 -22.58 -3.24
C LYS A 30 10.07 -21.06 -3.41
N LEU A 31 11.11 -20.32 -3.80
CA LEU A 31 11.01 -18.87 -4.03
C LEU A 31 10.04 -18.55 -5.17
N LEU A 32 10.12 -19.30 -6.27
CA LEU A 32 9.20 -19.15 -7.40
C LEU A 32 7.76 -19.42 -6.96
N SER A 33 7.53 -20.57 -6.31
CA SER A 33 6.21 -20.94 -5.82
C SER A 33 5.64 -19.94 -4.80
N ASP A 34 6.45 -19.48 -3.86
CA ASP A 34 6.02 -18.50 -2.85
C ASP A 34 5.70 -17.16 -3.53
N THR A 35 6.49 -16.73 -4.52
CA THR A 35 6.24 -15.50 -5.27
C THR A 35 4.92 -15.56 -6.04
N GLU A 36 4.65 -16.65 -6.75
CA GLU A 36 3.39 -16.85 -7.46
C GLU A 36 2.18 -16.88 -6.51
N TYR A 37 2.35 -17.52 -5.34
CA TYR A 37 1.33 -17.52 -4.30
C TYR A 37 1.07 -16.11 -3.78
N VAL A 38 2.09 -15.36 -3.38
CA VAL A 38 1.92 -13.99 -2.88
C VAL A 38 1.31 -13.07 -3.95
N LYS A 39 1.75 -13.15 -5.22
CA LYS A 39 1.15 -12.39 -6.33
C LYS A 39 -0.36 -12.63 -6.46
N SER A 40 -0.82 -13.86 -6.23
CA SER A 40 -2.23 -14.23 -6.37
C SER A 40 -3.07 -14.03 -5.11
N HIS A 41 -2.46 -13.91 -3.93
CA HIS A 41 -3.18 -13.88 -2.65
C HIS A 41 -3.02 -12.58 -1.87
N ILE A 42 -2.02 -11.72 -2.13
CA ILE A 42 -1.81 -10.53 -1.29
C ILE A 42 -2.88 -9.46 -1.48
N LEU A 43 -3.48 -9.38 -2.67
CA LEU A 43 -4.52 -8.41 -2.98
C LEU A 43 -5.70 -8.54 -2.01
N GLY A 44 -6.30 -7.39 -1.70
CA GLY A 44 -7.49 -7.32 -0.87
C GLY A 44 -7.37 -6.41 0.33
N VAL A 45 -8.41 -6.48 1.16
CA VAL A 45 -8.54 -5.72 2.39
C VAL A 45 -8.18 -6.62 3.56
N TRP A 46 -7.31 -6.12 4.41
CA TRP A 46 -6.80 -6.83 5.58
C TRP A 46 -7.03 -5.98 6.82
N SER A 47 -7.32 -6.64 7.94
CA SER A 47 -7.48 -5.95 9.22
C SER A 47 -6.56 -6.53 10.29
N SER A 48 -5.91 -5.65 11.03
CA SER A 48 -5.21 -6.02 12.26
C SER A 48 -6.19 -6.15 13.43
N SER A 49 -5.73 -6.74 14.54
CA SER A 49 -6.52 -6.87 15.76
C SER A 49 -6.81 -5.54 16.47
N ASP A 50 -5.98 -4.53 16.27
CA ASP A 50 -6.15 -3.17 16.83
C ASP A 50 -6.99 -2.25 15.94
N GLY A 51 -7.47 -2.75 14.78
CA GLY A 51 -8.42 -2.05 13.92
C GLY A 51 -7.80 -1.23 12.80
N GLU A 52 -6.48 -1.34 12.58
CA GLU A 52 -5.84 -0.83 11.37
C GLU A 52 -6.28 -1.68 10.16
N ILE A 53 -6.58 -0.99 9.07
CA ILE A 53 -6.91 -1.57 7.77
C ILE A 53 -5.71 -1.39 6.85
N VAL A 54 -5.35 -2.46 6.14
CA VAL A 54 -4.32 -2.45 5.10
C VAL A 54 -4.93 -2.95 3.81
N GLU A 55 -4.81 -2.16 2.75
CA GLU A 55 -5.38 -2.43 1.43
C GLU A 55 -4.25 -2.63 0.42
N PHE A 56 -4.21 -3.79 -0.23
CA PHE A 56 -3.25 -4.10 -1.30
C PHE A 56 -3.95 -4.05 -2.66
N TYR A 57 -3.45 -3.18 -3.53
CA TYR A 57 -3.98 -2.98 -4.88
C TYR A 57 -3.12 -3.61 -5.96
N SER A 58 -3.77 -4.00 -7.06
CA SER A 58 -3.12 -4.62 -8.23
C SER A 58 -2.13 -3.71 -8.96
N ASN A 59 -2.24 -2.38 -8.78
CA ASN A 59 -1.33 -1.39 -9.36
C ASN A 59 -0.05 -1.17 -8.53
N GLY A 60 0.20 -1.99 -7.50
CA GLY A 60 1.41 -1.86 -6.68
C GLY A 60 1.32 -0.80 -5.59
N ILE A 61 0.11 -0.41 -5.18
CA ILE A 61 -0.12 0.54 -4.08
C ILE A 61 -0.61 -0.19 -2.84
N VAL A 62 -0.08 0.19 -1.68
CA VAL A 62 -0.56 -0.19 -0.36
C VAL A 62 -1.05 1.05 0.38
N VAL A 63 -2.22 0.94 0.98
CA VAL A 63 -2.80 1.97 1.85
C VAL A 63 -3.01 1.37 3.22
N ASN A 64 -2.56 2.03 4.27
CA ASN A 64 -2.83 1.62 5.65
C ASN A 64 -3.47 2.77 6.42
N TYR A 65 -4.54 2.50 7.16
CA TYR A 65 -5.25 3.52 7.92
C TYR A 65 -6.00 2.93 9.09
N THR A 66 -6.22 3.73 10.13
CA THR A 66 -7.22 3.41 11.15
C THR A 66 -8.52 4.14 10.81
N PRO A 67 -9.63 3.44 10.53
CA PRO A 67 -10.92 4.08 10.26
C PRO A 67 -11.35 4.98 11.42
N VAL A 68 -11.83 6.18 11.10
CA VAL A 68 -12.31 7.15 12.10
C VAL A 68 -13.71 6.76 12.58
N LYS A 69 -13.96 6.84 13.89
CA LYS A 69 -15.30 6.67 14.46
C LYS A 69 -16.06 7.99 14.37
N GLU A 70 -17.37 7.93 14.11
CA GLU A 70 -18.20 9.15 13.97
C GLU A 70 -18.12 10.10 15.18
N GLN A 71 -17.81 9.59 16.38
CA GLN A 71 -17.65 10.38 17.61
C GLN A 71 -16.34 11.15 17.68
N ASP A 72 -15.27 10.65 17.05
CA ASP A 72 -13.96 11.31 17.05
C ASP A 72 -13.98 12.57 16.17
N ILE A 73 -14.79 12.55 15.09
CA ILE A 73 -15.02 13.67 14.18
C ILE A 73 -15.64 14.89 14.91
N ALA A 74 -16.59 14.65 15.80
CA ALA A 74 -17.26 15.74 16.52
C ALA A 74 -16.28 16.54 17.40
N ASN A 75 -15.30 15.85 18.00
CA ASN A 75 -14.27 16.49 18.83
C ASN A 75 -13.22 17.23 17.96
N ILE A 76 -12.85 16.64 16.83
CA ILE A 76 -11.96 17.22 15.80
C ILE A 76 -12.52 18.54 15.24
N MET A 77 -13.84 18.67 15.14
CA MET A 77 -14.52 19.87 14.62
C MET A 77 -14.59 21.01 15.65
N ASP A 78 -14.70 20.72 16.94
CA ASP A 78 -14.75 21.75 18.00
C ASP A 78 -13.37 22.43 18.24
N ASP A 79 -12.26 21.70 18.05
CA ASP A 79 -10.90 22.20 18.26
C ASP A 79 -10.39 23.10 17.11
N VAL A 80 -10.82 22.87 15.86
CA VAL A 80 -10.47 23.76 14.71
C VAL A 80 -11.07 25.15 14.85
N MET A 81 -12.23 25.24 15.49
CA MET A 81 -13.06 26.44 15.50
C MET A 81 -12.75 27.38 16.68
N SER A 82 -11.95 26.96 17.66
CA SER A 82 -11.74 27.71 18.90
C SER A 82 -10.47 28.58 18.92
N ASP A 83 -9.38 28.17 18.25
CA ASP A 83 -8.06 28.77 18.54
C ASP A 83 -7.34 29.45 17.37
N GLY A 84 -7.89 29.45 16.15
CA GLY A 84 -7.21 30.04 14.98
C GLY A 84 -5.84 29.39 14.66
N GLY A 85 -5.56 28.24 15.25
CA GLY A 85 -4.41 27.38 15.00
C GLY A 85 -4.80 26.17 14.16
N SER A 86 -3.89 25.69 13.30
CA SER A 86 -4.11 24.56 12.40
C SER A 86 -4.02 23.23 13.15
N TYR A 87 -5.10 22.79 13.79
CA TYR A 87 -5.17 21.44 14.34
C TYR A 87 -6.57 20.86 14.18
N SER A 88 -6.70 19.87 13.27
CA SER A 88 -7.47 18.62 13.48
C SER A 88 -7.48 17.73 12.22
N VAL A 89 -7.30 18.31 11.03
CA VAL A 89 -7.15 17.55 9.77
C VAL A 89 -5.78 16.86 9.70
N GLU A 90 -4.71 17.53 10.17
CA GLU A 90 -3.36 16.95 10.19
C GLU A 90 -3.23 15.62 10.96
N SER A 91 -3.97 15.44 12.06
CA SER A 91 -3.88 14.22 12.89
C SER A 91 -4.51 13.00 12.22
N GLU A 92 -5.58 13.20 11.45
CA GLU A 92 -6.18 12.15 10.61
C GLU A 92 -5.38 11.93 9.32
N LEU A 93 -4.77 12.97 8.76
CA LEU A 93 -3.84 12.82 7.63
C LEU A 93 -2.60 11.99 8.00
N LYS A 94 -2.11 12.14 9.24
CA LYS A 94 -0.98 11.37 9.82
C LYS A 94 -1.34 9.91 10.19
N SER A 95 -2.62 9.57 10.32
CA SER A 95 -3.05 8.18 10.63
C SER A 95 -3.24 7.30 9.40
N ILE A 96 -3.03 7.86 8.20
CA ILE A 96 -3.08 7.14 6.93
C ILE A 96 -1.69 7.10 6.32
N GLY A 97 -1.11 5.91 6.25
CA GLY A 97 0.12 5.65 5.54
C GLY A 97 -0.15 5.19 4.11
N TYR A 98 0.75 5.56 3.22
CA TYR A 98 0.73 5.13 1.84
C TYR A 98 2.10 4.68 1.40
N SER A 99 2.16 3.62 0.61
CA SER A 99 3.41 3.11 0.06
C SER A 99 3.18 2.47 -1.30
N GLY A 100 4.17 2.63 -2.17
CA GLY A 100 4.32 1.70 -3.29
C GLY A 100 4.89 0.38 -2.77
N TYR A 101 4.45 -0.73 -3.33
CA TYR A 101 5.10 -2.02 -3.16
C TYR A 101 5.43 -2.64 -4.50
N THR A 102 6.56 -3.34 -4.54
CA THR A 102 6.94 -4.19 -5.65
C THR A 102 7.20 -5.59 -5.10
N ILE A 103 6.55 -6.57 -5.71
CA ILE A 103 6.94 -7.97 -5.56
C ILE A 103 8.18 -8.16 -6.45
N PRO A 104 9.38 -8.34 -5.87
CA PRO A 104 10.58 -8.46 -6.68
C PRO A 104 10.44 -9.67 -7.60
N GLU A 105 10.82 -9.51 -8.85
CA GLU A 105 10.92 -10.67 -9.73
C GLU A 105 12.04 -11.58 -9.19
N PRO A 106 11.89 -12.92 -9.27
CA PRO A 106 12.90 -13.86 -8.79
C PRO A 106 14.30 -13.63 -9.36
N ASP A 107 14.40 -13.00 -10.54
CA ASP A 107 15.65 -12.66 -11.21
C ASP A 107 16.28 -11.33 -10.77
N SER A 108 15.58 -10.56 -9.92
CA SER A 108 16.05 -9.28 -9.38
C SER A 108 16.84 -9.41 -8.08
N TYR A 109 16.81 -10.58 -7.42
CA TYR A 109 17.56 -10.82 -6.19
C TYR A 109 19.06 -10.96 -6.44
N THR A 110 19.85 -10.34 -5.59
CA THR A 110 21.29 -10.55 -5.47
C THR A 110 21.60 -11.92 -4.87
N ASP A 111 22.83 -12.42 -5.05
CA ASP A 111 23.26 -13.71 -4.47
C ASP A 111 23.13 -13.73 -2.94
N GLU A 112 23.37 -12.59 -2.27
CA GLU A 112 23.22 -12.45 -0.82
C GLU A 112 21.76 -12.56 -0.37
N GLU A 113 20.84 -11.92 -1.10
CA GLU A 113 19.40 -12.01 -0.82
C GLU A 113 18.86 -13.42 -1.09
N LEU A 114 19.33 -14.09 -2.15
CA LEU A 114 18.99 -15.48 -2.45
C LEU A 114 19.47 -16.44 -1.34
N GLN A 115 20.67 -16.23 -0.81
CA GLN A 115 21.19 -17.02 0.30
C GLN A 115 20.39 -16.78 1.59
N SER A 116 20.03 -15.52 1.87
CA SER A 116 19.17 -15.16 3.01
C SER A 116 17.80 -15.83 2.90
N TYR A 117 17.16 -15.76 1.72
CA TYR A 117 15.90 -16.44 1.46
C TYR A 117 16.01 -17.96 1.61
N THR A 118 17.10 -18.56 1.11
CA THR A 118 17.32 -20.02 1.24
C THR A 118 17.35 -20.46 2.69
N ASN A 119 17.99 -19.68 3.57
CA ASN A 119 18.00 -19.95 5.00
C ASN A 119 16.61 -19.83 5.61
N TYR A 120 15.82 -18.81 5.22
CA TYR A 120 14.42 -18.69 5.64
C TYR A 120 13.59 -19.89 5.18
N ALA A 121 13.66 -20.23 3.88
CA ALA A 121 12.87 -21.27 3.24
C ALA A 121 13.11 -22.67 3.83
N GLN A 122 14.32 -22.94 4.33
CA GLN A 122 14.65 -24.21 4.99
C GLN A 122 14.09 -24.31 6.42
N ASN A 123 13.91 -23.18 7.10
CA ASN A 123 13.53 -23.13 8.51
C ASN A 123 12.06 -22.77 8.73
N SER A 124 11.36 -22.28 7.70
CA SER A 124 9.97 -21.86 7.76
C SER A 124 9.04 -22.85 7.04
N GLN A 125 7.91 -23.16 7.66
CA GLN A 125 6.81 -23.87 7.00
C GLN A 125 5.81 -22.90 6.32
N ASN A 126 5.97 -21.58 6.53
CA ASN A 126 5.09 -20.57 5.97
C ASN A 126 5.45 -20.27 4.50
N ILE A 127 4.48 -19.75 3.76
CA ILE A 127 4.69 -19.16 2.44
C ILE A 127 5.03 -17.69 2.65
N GLY A 128 6.15 -17.22 2.14
CA GLY A 128 6.45 -15.79 2.30
C GLY A 128 7.59 -15.31 1.44
N ILE A 129 7.52 -14.02 1.10
CA ILE A 129 8.56 -13.30 0.37
C ILE A 129 8.75 -11.93 0.97
N THR A 130 9.89 -11.31 0.65
CA THR A 130 10.13 -9.92 0.99
C THR A 130 9.64 -9.03 -0.12
N LEU A 131 8.79 -8.07 0.23
CA LEU A 131 8.33 -7.04 -0.70
C LEU A 131 9.19 -5.79 -0.53
N LYS A 132 9.45 -5.12 -1.64
CA LYS A 132 10.14 -3.84 -1.65
C LYS A 132 9.10 -2.74 -1.54
N TYR A 133 9.15 -1.98 -0.44
CA TYR A 133 8.30 -0.84 -0.18
C TYR A 133 9.01 0.45 -0.47
N ASN A 134 8.31 1.35 -1.15
CA ASN A 134 8.69 2.73 -1.34
C ASN A 134 7.67 3.56 -0.54
N PHE A 135 8.07 4.01 0.65
CA PHE A 135 7.20 4.84 1.48
C PHE A 135 7.07 6.23 0.88
N TRP A 136 5.84 6.68 0.71
CA TRP A 136 5.60 8.00 0.17
C TRP A 136 5.95 9.05 1.24
N GLY A 137 6.88 9.97 0.94
CA GLY A 137 7.35 11.01 1.87
C GLY A 137 8.60 10.69 2.71
N VAL A 138 9.09 9.45 2.71
CA VAL A 138 10.39 9.08 3.29
C VAL A 138 11.10 8.22 2.26
N ILE A 139 12.10 8.77 1.57
CA ILE A 139 12.88 8.07 0.52
C ILE A 139 13.73 6.96 1.18
N GLU A 140 13.06 5.91 1.65
CA GLU A 140 13.67 4.71 2.20
C GLU A 140 12.98 3.51 1.55
N ASP A 141 13.70 2.87 0.63
CA ASP A 141 13.36 1.54 0.16
C ASP A 141 13.48 0.59 1.37
N LYS A 142 12.37 0.01 1.83
CA LYS A 142 12.42 -1.04 2.85
C LYS A 142 11.96 -2.36 2.31
N TYR A 143 12.75 -3.36 2.63
CA TYR A 143 12.46 -4.76 2.38
C TYR A 143 11.72 -5.29 3.60
N ILE A 144 10.43 -5.64 3.43
CA ILE A 144 9.57 -6.12 4.52
C ILE A 144 9.08 -7.53 4.21
N SER A 145 9.35 -8.48 5.10
CA SER A 145 8.88 -9.87 4.96
C SER A 145 7.37 -9.93 5.09
N HIS A 146 6.73 -10.65 4.16
CA HIS A 146 5.29 -10.94 4.13
C HIS A 146 5.11 -12.45 4.17
N GLU A 147 4.50 -12.96 5.23
CA GLU A 147 4.36 -14.39 5.48
C GLU A 147 2.90 -14.77 5.69
N PHE A 148 2.40 -15.69 4.88
CA PHE A 148 1.09 -16.29 5.05
C PHE A 148 1.20 -17.47 6.03
N GLN A 149 0.53 -17.35 7.18
CA GLN A 149 0.31 -18.50 8.06
C GLN A 149 -0.77 -19.43 7.48
N ASN A 150 -1.74 -18.86 6.77
CA ASN A 150 -2.78 -19.52 5.99
C ASN A 150 -3.37 -18.50 4.99
N GLU A 151 -4.35 -18.89 4.18
CA GLU A 151 -4.97 -18.05 3.13
C GLU A 151 -5.58 -16.72 3.64
N ASP A 152 -5.97 -16.70 4.92
CA ASP A 152 -6.68 -15.60 5.58
C ASP A 152 -5.82 -14.87 6.63
N THR A 153 -4.57 -15.27 6.84
CA THR A 153 -3.70 -14.71 7.88
C THR A 153 -2.33 -14.34 7.31
N LEU A 154 -2.05 -13.04 7.27
CA LEU A 154 -0.81 -12.45 6.75
C LEU A 154 -0.01 -11.81 7.88
N ILE A 155 1.29 -12.07 7.95
CA ILE A 155 2.23 -11.43 8.87
C ILE A 155 3.13 -10.49 8.07
N ILE A 156 3.18 -9.22 8.49
CA ILE A 156 4.05 -8.19 7.92
C ILE A 156 5.18 -7.88 8.91
N GLY A 157 6.42 -7.96 8.42
CA GLY A 157 7.63 -7.59 9.17
C GLY A 157 7.89 -8.43 10.44
N GLY A 158 7.24 -9.60 10.55
CA GLY A 158 7.32 -10.46 11.74
C GLY A 158 6.63 -9.89 12.99
N LYS A 159 5.85 -8.82 12.86
CA LYS A 159 5.27 -8.09 14.00
C LYS A 159 3.77 -7.85 13.86
N THR A 160 3.32 -7.51 12.66
CA THR A 160 1.92 -7.15 12.42
C THR A 160 1.20 -8.34 11.81
N THR A 161 0.20 -8.87 12.52
CA THR A 161 -0.67 -9.93 12.01
C THR A 161 -1.96 -9.31 11.50
N LEU A 162 -2.32 -9.66 10.27
CA LEU A 162 -3.52 -9.22 9.59
C LEU A 162 -4.41 -10.41 9.23
N THR A 163 -5.71 -10.20 9.36
CA THR A 163 -6.75 -11.15 8.97
C THR A 163 -7.45 -10.65 7.72
N ARG A 164 -7.69 -11.52 6.74
CA ARG A 164 -8.39 -11.17 5.51
C ARG A 164 -9.83 -10.75 5.81
N MET A 165 -10.24 -9.60 5.27
CA MET A 165 -11.65 -9.24 5.15
C MET A 165 -12.19 -9.85 3.85
N LYS A 166 -13.47 -10.27 3.82
CA LYS A 166 -14.10 -11.07 2.74
C LYS A 166 -14.18 -10.42 1.33
N ASN A 167 -13.29 -9.49 0.99
CA ASN A 167 -13.24 -8.78 -0.28
C ASN A 167 -11.94 -9.14 -1.02
N ASP A 168 -12.07 -9.60 -2.27
CA ASP A 168 -10.94 -10.05 -3.12
C ASP A 168 -9.95 -8.91 -3.39
N GLU A 169 -10.36 -7.91 -4.18
CA GLU A 169 -9.70 -6.62 -4.34
C GLU A 169 -10.66 -5.58 -3.76
N PRO A 170 -10.19 -4.53 -3.07
CA PRO A 170 -11.09 -3.52 -2.52
C PRO A 170 -11.89 -2.88 -3.67
N THR A 171 -13.21 -3.11 -3.71
CA THR A 171 -14.09 -2.43 -4.66
C THR A 171 -14.17 -0.96 -4.29
N ILE A 172 -13.86 -0.09 -5.24
CA ILE A 172 -14.01 1.35 -5.10
C ILE A 172 -15.53 1.66 -5.09
N ASP A 173 -16.12 1.72 -3.90
CA ASP A 173 -17.53 2.08 -3.73
C ASP A 173 -17.72 3.00 -2.51
N ASP A 174 -17.48 4.29 -2.72
CA ASP A 174 -18.13 5.41 -2.03
C ASP A 174 -17.84 6.69 -2.84
N ASN A 175 -18.81 7.60 -2.94
CA ASN A 175 -18.94 8.42 -4.14
C ASN A 175 -17.88 9.52 -4.30
N ILE A 176 -17.18 9.95 -3.24
CA ILE A 176 -16.28 11.12 -3.33
C ILE A 176 -15.09 11.10 -2.35
N SER A 177 -15.26 10.63 -1.11
CA SER A 177 -14.16 10.63 -0.13
C SER A 177 -13.15 9.53 -0.42
N GLY A 178 -11.87 9.87 -0.55
CA GLY A 178 -10.81 8.91 -0.89
C GLY A 178 -9.53 9.57 -1.37
N LEU A 179 -8.50 8.75 -1.56
CA LEU A 179 -7.29 9.18 -2.26
C LEU A 179 -7.44 8.92 -3.77
N TYR A 180 -7.08 9.92 -4.55
CA TYR A 180 -7.00 9.87 -6.00
C TYR A 180 -5.53 10.01 -6.42
N ILE A 181 -4.96 9.04 -7.13
CA ILE A 181 -3.57 9.08 -7.58
C ILE A 181 -3.52 9.32 -9.08
N ASN A 182 -2.64 10.22 -9.51
CA ASN A 182 -2.35 10.43 -10.92
C ASN A 182 -1.75 9.15 -11.52
N GLU A 183 -2.40 8.56 -12.52
CA GLU A 183 -1.95 7.31 -13.13
C GLU A 183 -0.66 7.47 -13.97
N GLU A 184 -0.36 8.69 -14.42
CA GLU A 184 0.85 9.01 -15.19
C GLU A 184 2.04 9.32 -14.27
N ASP A 185 1.76 9.94 -13.13
CA ASP A 185 2.73 10.29 -12.10
C ASP A 185 2.26 9.75 -10.74
N ASN A 186 2.61 8.51 -10.45
CA ASN A 186 2.29 7.81 -9.19
C ASN A 186 2.82 8.53 -7.93
N ASN A 187 3.48 9.68 -8.08
CA ASN A 187 3.94 10.53 -6.98
C ASN A 187 3.03 11.72 -6.67
N LEU A 188 1.95 11.95 -7.44
CA LEU A 188 1.01 13.03 -7.17
C LEU A 188 -0.38 12.49 -6.88
N GLY A 189 -0.85 12.72 -5.66
CA GLY A 189 -2.18 12.35 -5.20
C GLY A 189 -3.01 13.54 -4.75
N ILE A 190 -4.32 13.36 -4.73
CA ILE A 190 -5.30 14.28 -4.16
C ILE A 190 -6.18 13.48 -3.23
N ARG A 191 -6.19 13.84 -1.95
CA ARG A 191 -7.14 13.31 -0.99
C ARG A 191 -8.36 14.21 -0.97
N ILE A 192 -9.55 13.62 -1.06
CA ILE A 192 -10.82 14.33 -0.89
C ILE A 192 -11.51 13.80 0.35
N ILE A 193 -11.96 14.70 1.21
CA ILE A 193 -12.70 14.38 2.43
C ILE A 193 -14.03 15.10 2.38
N LYS A 194 -15.11 14.33 2.23
CA LYS A 194 -16.49 14.81 2.28
C LYS A 194 -17.18 14.30 3.56
N PRO A 195 -17.56 15.19 4.49
CA PRO A 195 -18.32 14.81 5.68
C PRO A 195 -19.73 14.31 5.33
N LYS A 196 -20.25 13.31 6.06
CA LYS A 196 -21.63 12.79 5.88
C LYS A 196 -22.71 13.82 6.24
N SER A 197 -22.43 14.72 7.19
CA SER A 197 -23.41 15.65 7.78
C SER A 197 -23.60 16.97 7.02
N GLY A 198 -23.07 17.10 5.80
CA GLY A 198 -23.22 18.31 4.98
C GLY A 198 -22.33 19.48 5.41
N GLY A 199 -21.24 19.20 6.14
CA GLY A 199 -20.19 20.18 6.45
C GLY A 199 -19.28 20.50 5.27
N GLN A 200 -18.41 21.50 5.44
CA GLN A 200 -17.39 21.90 4.46
C GLN A 200 -16.53 20.70 4.08
N SER A 201 -16.25 20.55 2.78
CA SER A 201 -15.38 19.48 2.29
C SER A 201 -13.96 19.99 2.13
N TYR A 202 -12.99 19.08 2.23
CA TYR A 202 -11.58 19.42 2.24
C TYR A 202 -10.81 18.59 1.22
N PHE A 203 -9.68 19.14 0.79
CA PHE A 203 -8.70 18.42 0.00
C PHE A 203 -7.30 18.58 0.56
N ASP A 204 -6.43 17.65 0.18
CA ASP A 204 -5.00 17.70 0.44
C ASP A 204 -4.24 17.18 -0.78
N TRP A 205 -3.27 17.95 -1.27
CA TRP A 205 -2.32 17.49 -2.27
C TRP A 205 -1.25 16.65 -1.60
N VAL A 206 -1.09 15.45 -2.12
CA VAL A 206 -0.05 14.54 -1.69
C VAL A 206 1.02 14.55 -2.79
N ASP A 207 1.94 15.51 -2.74
CA ASP A 207 3.19 15.43 -3.52
C ASP A 207 4.19 14.60 -2.72
N ILE A 208 4.32 13.35 -3.16
CA ILE A 208 5.02 12.25 -2.50
C ILE A 208 6.53 12.51 -2.37
N ASN A 209 7.11 13.35 -3.23
CA ASN A 209 8.54 13.60 -3.26
C ASN A 209 8.94 14.94 -2.63
N LYS A 210 8.01 15.86 -2.43
CA LYS A 210 8.33 17.24 -2.01
C LYS A 210 7.80 17.64 -0.65
N ASN A 211 7.07 16.76 0.06
CA ASN A 211 6.33 17.15 1.27
C ASN A 211 5.57 18.46 1.02
N LEU A 212 4.85 18.51 -0.10
CA LEU A 212 4.07 19.69 -0.45
C LEU A 212 2.76 19.62 0.31
N GLU A 213 2.62 20.43 1.35
CA GLU A 213 1.41 20.51 2.18
C GLU A 213 0.48 21.59 1.59
N LEU A 214 -0.24 21.25 0.52
CA LEU A 214 -1.31 22.10 0.01
C LEU A 214 -2.66 21.48 0.37
N TYR A 215 -3.18 21.89 1.51
CA TYR A 215 -4.53 21.56 1.95
C TYR A 215 -5.44 22.77 1.81
N GLY A 216 -6.74 22.51 1.63
CA GLY A 216 -7.72 23.57 1.51
C GLY A 216 -9.14 23.06 1.47
N GLU A 217 -10.07 24.00 1.31
CA GLU A 217 -11.49 23.69 1.17
C GLU A 217 -11.80 23.28 -0.27
N CYS A 218 -12.78 22.40 -0.45
CA CYS A 218 -13.32 22.10 -1.77
C CYS A 218 -14.84 22.13 -1.79
N GLU A 219 -15.38 22.54 -2.94
CA GLU A 219 -16.80 22.40 -3.26
C GLU A 219 -16.98 21.14 -4.11
N ILE A 220 -17.99 20.35 -3.78
CA ILE A 220 -18.22 19.06 -4.43
C ILE A 220 -19.65 18.98 -4.97
N ASP A 221 -19.74 18.99 -6.29
CA ASP A 221 -20.97 18.83 -7.06
C ASP A 221 -21.08 17.44 -7.69
N LYS A 222 -22.18 17.18 -8.40
CA LYS A 222 -22.41 15.88 -9.06
C LYS A 222 -21.31 15.51 -10.06
N GLU A 223 -20.78 16.49 -10.80
CA GLU A 223 -19.85 16.29 -11.92
C GLU A 223 -18.50 16.97 -11.72
N LYS A 224 -18.33 17.75 -10.65
CA LYS A 224 -17.13 18.54 -10.43
C LYS A 224 -16.68 18.55 -8.97
N ILE A 225 -15.37 18.69 -8.79
CA ILE A 225 -14.76 19.09 -7.52
C ILE A 225 -13.98 20.37 -7.80
N THR A 226 -14.24 21.41 -7.02
CA THR A 226 -13.58 22.70 -7.13
C THR A 226 -12.73 22.91 -5.89
N LEU A 227 -11.42 22.88 -6.04
CA LEU A 227 -10.47 23.20 -4.98
C LEU A 227 -10.42 24.72 -4.85
N LYS A 228 -10.78 25.23 -3.66
CA LYS A 228 -10.78 26.66 -3.38
C LYS A 228 -9.38 27.15 -3.14
N ASN A 229 -9.02 28.25 -3.80
CA ASN A 229 -7.80 28.98 -3.52
C ASN A 229 -8.15 30.42 -3.17
N THR A 230 -7.77 30.89 -1.99
CA THR A 230 -8.11 32.25 -1.52
C THR A 230 -7.33 33.34 -2.24
N ASP A 231 -6.16 33.01 -2.81
CA ASP A 231 -5.23 33.97 -3.39
C ASP A 231 -5.06 33.83 -4.91
N SER A 232 -5.72 32.85 -5.54
CA SER A 232 -5.67 32.62 -6.98
C SER A 232 -6.96 31.95 -7.49
N ASP A 233 -6.98 31.59 -8.77
CA ASP A 233 -8.16 30.98 -9.37
C ASP A 233 -8.42 29.57 -8.84
N ASP A 234 -9.70 29.26 -8.65
CA ASP A 234 -10.18 27.94 -8.22
C ASP A 234 -9.74 26.85 -9.21
N PHE A 235 -9.32 25.71 -8.69
CA PHE A 235 -8.85 24.60 -9.51
C PHE A 235 -9.91 23.50 -9.60
N VAL A 236 -10.31 23.14 -10.82
CA VAL A 236 -11.49 22.32 -11.05
C VAL A 236 -11.11 20.97 -11.64
N PHE A 237 -11.71 19.93 -11.05
CA PHE A 237 -11.72 18.58 -11.57
C PHE A 237 -13.11 18.24 -12.08
N ARG A 238 -13.18 17.64 -13.27
CA ARG A 238 -14.34 16.86 -13.66
C ARG A 238 -14.26 15.52 -12.96
N ARG A 239 -15.34 15.12 -12.30
CA ARG A 239 -15.43 13.82 -11.64
C ARG A 239 -16.31 12.86 -12.43
N ASN A 240 -15.87 11.62 -12.53
CA ASN A 240 -16.73 10.47 -12.75
C ASN A 240 -16.60 9.53 -11.55
N GLU A 241 -17.37 8.45 -11.49
CA GLU A 241 -17.46 7.56 -10.32
C GLU A 241 -16.10 7.14 -9.74
N LYS A 242 -15.06 7.01 -10.58
CA LYS A 242 -13.75 6.49 -10.19
C LYS A 242 -12.57 7.41 -10.48
N ASN A 243 -12.78 8.52 -11.19
CA ASN A 243 -11.68 9.38 -11.64
C ASN A 243 -11.99 10.87 -11.46
N LEU A 244 -10.93 11.63 -11.20
CA LEU A 244 -10.89 13.08 -11.33
C LEU A 244 -10.03 13.42 -12.53
N THR A 245 -10.56 14.20 -13.47
CA THR A 245 -9.78 14.75 -14.57
C THR A 245 -9.65 16.24 -14.36
N GLU A 246 -8.42 16.73 -14.27
CA GLU A 246 -8.12 18.15 -14.15
C GLU A 246 -8.63 18.90 -15.39
N ILE A 247 -9.50 19.88 -15.21
CA ILE A 247 -10.00 20.72 -16.31
C ILE A 247 -9.52 22.18 -16.21
N GLY A 248 -8.76 22.50 -15.16
CA GLY A 248 -8.12 23.81 -14.95
C GLY A 248 -8.98 24.75 -14.12
N SER A 249 -8.86 26.04 -14.37
CA SER A 249 -9.62 27.11 -13.73
C SER A 249 -10.36 27.95 -14.78
N ASP A 250 -11.04 29.01 -14.33
CA ASP A 250 -11.66 29.99 -15.23
C ASP A 250 -10.62 30.80 -16.05
N THR A 251 -9.36 30.80 -15.63
CA THR A 251 -8.27 31.61 -16.22
C THR A 251 -7.16 30.78 -16.83
N LEU A 252 -6.99 29.52 -16.40
CA LEU A 252 -5.92 28.62 -16.83
C LEU A 252 -6.52 27.32 -17.38
N PRO A 253 -6.15 26.91 -18.60
CA PRO A 253 -6.57 25.62 -19.12
C PRO A 253 -5.94 24.50 -18.29
N GLY A 254 -6.73 23.45 -17.99
CA GLY A 254 -6.24 22.29 -17.25
C GLY A 254 -5.25 21.44 -18.03
N SER A 255 -4.41 20.73 -17.30
CA SER A 255 -3.46 19.75 -17.84
C SER A 255 -4.14 18.49 -18.41
N ASN A 256 -5.42 18.25 -18.09
CA ASN A 256 -6.15 17.00 -18.36
C ASN A 256 -5.56 15.75 -17.69
N MET A 257 -4.71 15.93 -16.66
CA MET A 257 -4.26 14.83 -15.82
C MET A 257 -5.44 14.11 -15.19
N THR A 258 -5.35 12.78 -15.16
CA THR A 258 -6.39 11.92 -14.62
C THR A 258 -5.90 11.24 -13.35
N TYR A 259 -6.68 11.37 -12.29
CA TYR A 259 -6.43 10.83 -10.98
C TYR A 259 -7.47 9.76 -10.69
N LYS A 260 -7.03 8.52 -10.49
CA LYS A 260 -7.89 7.39 -10.20
C LYS A 260 -8.04 7.23 -8.70
N LYS A 261 -9.28 7.03 -8.25
CA LYS A 261 -9.58 6.73 -6.85
C LYS A 261 -8.98 5.37 -6.49
N ILE A 262 -8.21 5.31 -5.42
CA ILE A 262 -7.51 4.09 -4.99
C ILE A 262 -7.75 3.75 -3.52
N SER A 263 -8.53 4.53 -2.77
CA SER A 263 -8.95 4.11 -1.43
C SER A 263 -10.27 4.75 -1.04
N ASN A 264 -11.00 4.06 -0.17
CA ASN A 264 -12.19 4.61 0.48
C ASN A 264 -11.82 5.04 1.89
N LEU A 265 -11.99 6.33 2.20
CA LEU A 265 -11.94 6.78 3.59
C LEU A 265 -13.31 6.49 4.22
N GLY A 266 -13.45 5.27 4.73
CA GLY A 266 -14.66 4.81 5.39
C GLY A 266 -14.71 5.29 6.84
N TYR A 267 -15.81 5.96 7.20
CA TYR A 267 -16.17 6.12 8.61
C TYR A 267 -16.75 4.80 9.11
N MET A 268 -16.24 4.26 10.23
CA MET A 268 -16.90 3.11 10.83
C MET A 268 -18.30 3.53 11.29
N ASN A 269 -19.33 3.05 10.60
CA ASN A 269 -20.57 2.75 11.29
C ASN A 269 -20.19 1.65 12.27
N SER A 270 -20.28 1.91 13.58
CA SER A 270 -20.01 0.92 14.62
C SER A 270 -20.51 -0.44 14.13
N LEU A 271 -19.59 -1.37 13.85
CA LEU A 271 -19.95 -2.75 13.58
C LEU A 271 -20.83 -3.14 14.76
N LYS A 272 -22.13 -3.34 14.50
CA LYS A 272 -23.02 -3.93 15.50
C LYS A 272 -22.29 -5.18 15.95
N GLY A 273 -21.87 -5.16 17.22
CA GLY A 273 -21.14 -6.27 17.81
C GLY A 273 -21.85 -7.56 17.46
N THR A 274 -21.14 -8.43 16.75
CA THR A 274 -21.53 -9.83 16.69
C THR A 274 -21.26 -10.39 18.07
N ASN A 275 -22.31 -10.43 18.88
CA ASN A 275 -22.41 -11.40 19.98
C ASN A 275 -22.36 -12.82 19.42
#